data_AF-A0A7S1RCP1-F1
#
_entry.id   AF-A0A7S1RCP1-F1
#
_cell.length_a   1.000
_cell.length_b   1.000
_cell.length_c   1.000
_cell.angle_alpha   90.00
_cell.angle_beta   90.00
_cell.angle_gamma   90.00
#
_symmetry.space_group_name_H-M   'P 1'
#
loop_
_entity.id
_entity.type
_entity.pdbx_description
1 polymer ?
#
loop_
_entity_poly.entity_id
_entity_poly.type
_entity_poly.pdbx_seq_one_letter_code
_entity_poly.pdbx_strand_id
1 'polypeptide(L)'
;QLQKAGDRRMAALATASIIRAYFADSKYKEAVIAAKDALAIFRELGDREHEGTMLVELASVYAQLGQLDLAKDTAEEALPHFRDAGNTADEVRALEILGAAEDAKVTLQQEKEWQDEKKKMLEAVKTALVNREAADFKEALTAVYKSGYIEAEDLEVTLTPVFERDPAGATEFWEENHPEEFPLPKQYLEQEDFGAETCFKSCKSFDRRNLYLGFRFGGMGYGPAFRLLKTAHRKGAQGSYWSHGHTTLTLKDDHADW
;
A
#
# COMPACT_ATOMS: atom_id res chain seq x y z
N GLN A 1 9.82 -38.77 -37.91
CA GLN A 1 9.34 -38.35 -36.57
C GLN A 1 10.46 -37.67 -35.76
N LEU A 2 11.69 -38.18 -35.77
CA LEU A 2 12.85 -37.58 -35.08
C LEU A 2 13.15 -36.11 -35.44
N GLN A 3 13.06 -35.73 -36.72
CA GLN A 3 13.30 -34.35 -37.15
C GLN A 3 12.29 -33.34 -36.57
N LYS A 4 11.00 -33.70 -36.55
CA LYS A 4 9.95 -32.88 -35.91
C LYS A 4 10.14 -32.75 -34.39
N ALA A 5 10.64 -33.79 -33.72
CA ALA A 5 10.94 -33.73 -32.30
C ALA A 5 12.15 -32.82 -32.01
N GLY A 6 13.19 -32.87 -32.85
CA GLY A 6 14.35 -31.98 -32.77
C GLY A 6 13.97 -30.50 -32.98
N ASP A 7 13.12 -30.21 -33.95
CA ASP A 7 12.64 -28.85 -34.22
C ASP A 7 11.80 -28.30 -33.05
N ARG A 8 10.92 -29.14 -32.47
CA ARG A 8 10.11 -28.78 -31.29
C ARG A 8 10.98 -28.53 -30.05
N ARG A 9 12.01 -29.34 -29.84
CA ARG A 9 12.98 -29.17 -28.74
C ARG A 9 13.74 -27.85 -28.88
N MET A 10 14.26 -27.56 -30.07
CA MET A 10 14.96 -26.30 -30.36
C MET A 10 14.07 -25.08 -30.13
N ALA A 11 12.79 -25.15 -30.56
CA ALA A 11 11.82 -24.10 -30.30
C ALA A 11 11.60 -23.87 -28.80
N ALA A 12 11.45 -24.94 -28.01
CA ALA A 12 11.26 -24.84 -26.56
C ALA A 12 12.51 -24.29 -25.84
N LEU A 13 13.72 -24.62 -26.30
CA LEU A 13 14.96 -24.06 -25.77
C LEU A 13 15.07 -22.56 -26.01
N ALA A 14 14.63 -22.09 -27.19
CA ALA A 14 14.60 -20.66 -27.50
C ALA A 14 13.63 -19.89 -26.58
N THR A 15 12.60 -20.55 -26.07
CA THR A 15 11.59 -19.94 -25.21
C THR A 15 12.16 -19.36 -23.91
N ALA A 16 13.24 -19.93 -23.36
CA ALA A 16 13.91 -19.36 -22.18
C ALA A 16 14.42 -17.92 -22.44
N SER A 17 14.86 -17.63 -23.66
CA SER A 17 15.30 -16.28 -24.05
C SER A 17 14.11 -15.36 -24.30
N ILE A 18 13.01 -15.90 -24.84
CA ILE A 18 11.75 -15.17 -25.05
C ILE A 18 11.13 -14.76 -23.71
N ILE A 19 11.10 -15.66 -22.73
CA ILE A 19 10.62 -15.38 -21.36
C ILE A 19 11.43 -14.23 -20.77
N ARG A 20 12.77 -14.29 -20.84
CA ARG A 20 13.64 -13.20 -20.37
C ARG A 20 13.37 -11.86 -21.07
N ALA A 21 13.10 -11.88 -22.36
CA ALA A 21 12.70 -10.68 -23.10
C ALA A 21 11.35 -10.13 -22.61
N TYR A 22 10.36 -11.00 -22.38
CA TYR A 22 9.08 -10.59 -21.80
C TYR A 22 9.21 -10.05 -20.37
N PHE A 23 10.11 -10.59 -19.55
CA PHE A 23 10.45 -10.03 -18.25
C PHE A 23 10.99 -8.61 -18.35
N ALA A 24 11.93 -8.37 -19.26
CA ALA A 24 12.51 -7.05 -19.47
C ALA A 24 11.48 -6.00 -19.94
N ASP A 25 10.44 -6.46 -20.66
CA ASP A 25 9.34 -5.63 -21.15
C ASP A 25 8.11 -5.63 -20.21
N SER A 26 8.22 -6.22 -19.01
CA SER A 26 7.14 -6.37 -18.03
C SER A 26 5.87 -7.09 -18.55
N LYS A 27 6.02 -7.89 -19.61
CA LYS A 27 4.96 -8.70 -20.24
C LYS A 27 4.84 -10.07 -19.58
N TYR A 28 4.53 -10.04 -18.28
CA TYR A 28 4.54 -11.26 -17.46
C TYR A 28 3.48 -12.28 -17.87
N LYS A 29 2.32 -11.86 -18.39
CA LYS A 29 1.27 -12.79 -18.82
C LYS A 29 1.70 -13.59 -20.06
N GLU A 30 2.36 -12.93 -21.00
CA GLU A 30 2.94 -13.55 -22.18
C GLU A 30 4.10 -14.48 -21.81
N ALA A 31 4.90 -14.11 -20.81
CA ALA A 31 5.92 -14.98 -20.24
C ALA A 31 5.33 -16.26 -19.63
N VAL A 32 4.21 -16.18 -18.91
CA VAL A 32 3.52 -17.38 -18.37
C VAL A 32 3.08 -18.31 -19.49
N ILE A 33 2.47 -17.77 -20.56
CA ILE A 33 2.02 -18.58 -21.70
C ILE A 33 3.21 -19.28 -22.34
N ALA A 34 4.26 -18.52 -22.66
CA ALA A 34 5.47 -19.05 -23.28
C ALA A 34 6.13 -20.15 -22.41
N ALA A 35 6.25 -19.92 -21.10
CA ALA A 35 6.79 -20.91 -20.18
C ALA A 35 5.95 -22.19 -20.11
N LYS A 36 4.61 -22.08 -20.07
CA LYS A 36 3.71 -23.25 -20.08
C LYS A 36 3.79 -24.05 -21.37
N ASP A 37 3.87 -23.37 -22.52
CA ASP A 37 4.00 -24.03 -23.82
C ASP A 37 5.33 -24.79 -23.93
N ALA A 38 6.44 -24.18 -23.50
CA ALA A 38 7.74 -24.84 -23.47
C ALA A 38 7.77 -26.02 -22.49
N LEU A 39 7.17 -25.85 -21.30
CA LEU A 39 7.05 -26.91 -20.30
C LEU A 39 6.27 -28.12 -20.85
N ALA A 40 5.17 -27.89 -21.56
CA ALA A 40 4.41 -28.97 -22.21
C ALA A 40 5.25 -29.74 -23.23
N ILE A 41 6.09 -29.03 -24.01
CA ILE A 41 6.99 -29.67 -24.98
C ILE A 41 8.06 -30.52 -24.27
N PHE A 42 8.71 -30.00 -23.22
CA PHE A 42 9.73 -30.79 -22.50
C PHE A 42 9.15 -32.00 -21.80
N ARG A 43 7.91 -31.90 -21.27
CA ARG A 43 7.14 -33.03 -20.74
C ARG A 43 6.84 -34.10 -21.79
N GLU A 44 6.37 -33.70 -22.97
CA GLU A 44 6.12 -34.62 -24.09
C GLU A 44 7.40 -35.34 -24.55
N LEU A 45 8.54 -34.67 -24.47
CA LEU A 45 9.84 -35.20 -24.87
C LEU A 45 10.55 -35.99 -23.76
N GLY A 46 10.07 -35.93 -22.51
CA GLY A 46 10.72 -36.52 -21.34
C GLY A 46 12.06 -35.87 -20.96
N ASP A 47 12.28 -34.61 -21.36
CA ASP A 47 13.52 -33.87 -21.11
C ASP A 47 13.45 -33.23 -19.71
N ARG A 48 13.77 -34.03 -18.68
CA ARG A 48 13.59 -33.64 -17.27
C ARG A 48 14.43 -32.44 -16.84
N GLU A 49 15.61 -32.26 -17.42
CA GLU A 49 16.49 -31.14 -17.11
C GLU A 49 15.83 -29.83 -17.51
N HIS A 50 15.42 -29.74 -18.78
CA HIS A 50 14.79 -28.52 -19.31
C HIS A 50 13.36 -28.32 -18.80
N GLU A 51 12.66 -29.39 -18.43
CA GLU A 51 11.41 -29.31 -17.67
C GLU A 51 11.62 -28.56 -16.35
N GLY A 52 12.63 -28.97 -15.56
CA GLY A 52 13.01 -28.28 -14.32
C GLY A 52 13.32 -26.81 -14.56
N THR A 53 14.17 -26.49 -15.55
CA THR A 53 14.52 -25.10 -15.87
C THR A 53 13.28 -24.26 -16.22
N MET A 54 12.33 -24.80 -17.00
CA MET A 54 11.08 -24.09 -17.33
C MET A 54 10.16 -23.91 -16.13
N LEU A 55 10.11 -24.87 -15.19
CA LEU A 55 9.37 -24.70 -13.94
C LEU A 55 9.93 -23.54 -13.12
N VAL A 56 11.26 -23.38 -13.02
CA VAL A 56 11.84 -22.24 -12.29
C VAL A 56 11.58 -20.91 -13.00
N GLU A 57 11.66 -20.88 -14.34
CA GLU A 57 11.29 -19.66 -15.08
C GLU A 57 9.83 -19.29 -14.84
N LEU A 58 8.93 -20.27 -14.87
CA LEU A 58 7.51 -20.06 -14.58
C LEU A 58 7.27 -19.58 -13.14
N ALA A 59 7.95 -20.19 -12.15
CA ALA A 59 7.89 -19.78 -10.75
C ALA A 59 8.36 -18.34 -10.56
N SER A 60 9.44 -17.94 -11.25
CA SER A 60 9.93 -16.57 -11.23
C SER A 60 8.90 -15.59 -11.82
N VAL A 61 8.21 -15.96 -12.90
CA VAL A 61 7.16 -15.11 -13.48
C VAL A 61 5.99 -14.95 -12.51
N TYR A 62 5.57 -16.04 -11.85
CA TYR A 62 4.51 -15.99 -10.85
C TYR A 62 4.89 -15.12 -9.64
N ALA A 63 6.14 -15.18 -9.19
CA ALA A 63 6.63 -14.32 -8.13
C ALA A 63 6.51 -12.84 -8.51
N GLN A 64 6.89 -12.46 -9.75
CA GLN A 64 6.72 -11.07 -10.23
C GLN A 64 5.26 -10.64 -10.39
N LEU A 65 4.37 -11.59 -10.68
CA LEU A 65 2.92 -11.33 -10.74
C LEU A 65 2.27 -11.23 -9.35
N GLY A 66 3.02 -11.43 -8.26
CA GLY A 66 2.49 -11.51 -6.89
C GLY A 66 1.66 -12.77 -6.62
N GLN A 67 1.70 -13.75 -7.53
CA GLN A 67 1.00 -15.04 -7.39
C GLN A 67 1.85 -15.99 -6.56
N LEU A 68 2.06 -15.65 -5.28
CA LEU A 68 3.03 -16.32 -4.40
C LEU A 68 2.72 -17.81 -4.16
N ASP A 69 1.45 -18.20 -4.14
CA ASP A 69 1.05 -19.62 -4.05
C ASP A 69 1.54 -20.40 -5.28
N LEU A 70 1.24 -19.89 -6.48
CA LEU A 70 1.66 -20.53 -7.72
C LEU A 70 3.18 -20.53 -7.87
N ALA A 71 3.87 -19.46 -7.45
CA ALA A 71 5.32 -19.40 -7.45
C ALA A 71 5.93 -20.49 -6.57
N LYS A 72 5.38 -20.67 -5.36
CA LYS A 72 5.81 -21.71 -4.42
C LYS A 72 5.59 -23.11 -4.99
N ASP A 73 4.36 -23.43 -5.38
CA ASP A 73 4.01 -24.76 -5.88
C ASP A 73 4.86 -25.15 -7.10
N THR A 74 5.10 -24.19 -8.01
CA THR A 74 5.89 -24.44 -9.23
C THR A 74 7.39 -24.59 -8.91
N ALA A 75 7.93 -23.83 -7.95
CA ALA A 75 9.32 -23.98 -7.54
C ALA A 75 9.56 -25.29 -6.77
N GLU A 76 8.61 -25.74 -5.94
CA GLU A 76 8.64 -27.05 -5.29
C GLU A 76 8.61 -28.20 -6.31
N GLU A 77 7.79 -28.06 -7.36
CA GLU A 77 7.73 -29.03 -8.46
C GLU A 77 9.07 -29.14 -9.20
N ALA A 78 9.87 -28.06 -9.28
CA ALA A 78 11.15 -28.05 -9.97
C ALA A 78 12.29 -28.76 -9.21
N LEU A 79 12.26 -28.77 -7.87
CA LEU A 79 13.36 -29.26 -7.03
C LEU A 79 13.78 -30.72 -7.32
N PRO A 80 12.87 -31.70 -7.50
CA PRO A 80 13.24 -33.07 -7.83
C PRO A 80 14.02 -33.18 -9.15
N HIS A 81 13.70 -32.34 -10.13
CA HIS A 81 14.36 -32.36 -11.44
C HIS A 81 15.85 -31.98 -11.34
N PHE A 82 16.19 -31.01 -10.50
CA PHE A 82 17.58 -30.57 -10.33
C PHE A 82 18.40 -31.51 -9.46
N ARG A 83 17.77 -32.13 -8.46
CA ARG A 83 18.42 -33.17 -7.64
C ARG A 83 18.76 -34.41 -8.47
N ASP A 84 17.87 -34.81 -9.38
CA ASP A 84 18.11 -35.92 -10.31
C ASP A 84 19.20 -35.57 -11.35
N ALA A 85 19.27 -34.31 -11.79
CA ALA A 85 20.22 -33.84 -12.81
C ALA A 85 21.58 -33.38 -12.25
N GLY A 86 21.70 -33.18 -10.93
CA GLY A 86 22.89 -32.58 -10.30
C GLY A 86 23.10 -31.10 -10.65
N ASN A 87 22.06 -30.38 -11.11
CA ASN A 87 22.14 -28.98 -11.49
C ASN A 87 21.94 -28.07 -10.27
N THR A 88 23.04 -27.80 -9.58
CA THR A 88 23.06 -27.02 -8.34
C THR A 88 22.67 -25.55 -8.52
N ALA A 89 22.92 -24.97 -9.69
CA ALA A 89 22.62 -23.56 -9.95
C ALA A 89 21.12 -23.30 -10.01
N ASP A 90 20.39 -24.14 -10.74
CA ASP A 90 18.94 -24.02 -10.85
C ASP A 90 18.22 -24.48 -9.55
N GLU A 91 18.80 -25.43 -8.80
CA GLU A 91 18.30 -25.79 -7.45
C GLU A 91 18.36 -24.60 -6.49
N VAL A 92 19.47 -23.86 -6.46
CA VAL A 92 19.60 -22.64 -5.65
C VAL A 92 18.56 -21.61 -6.06
N ARG A 93 18.37 -21.39 -7.37
CA ARG A 93 17.37 -20.42 -7.86
C ARG A 93 15.94 -20.80 -7.46
N ALA A 94 15.60 -22.09 -7.50
CA ALA A 94 14.30 -22.57 -7.03
C ALA A 94 14.10 -22.31 -5.52
N LEU A 95 15.12 -22.58 -4.70
CA LEU A 95 15.08 -22.32 -3.26
C LEU A 95 14.99 -20.83 -2.91
N GLU A 96 15.68 -19.96 -3.67
CA GLU A 96 15.58 -18.50 -3.49
C GLU A 96 14.15 -17.99 -3.76
N ILE A 97 13.49 -18.50 -4.81
CA ILE A 97 12.11 -18.15 -5.12
C ILE A 97 11.16 -18.63 -4.01
N LEU A 98 11.39 -19.83 -3.46
CA LEU A 98 10.61 -20.36 -2.35
C LEU A 98 10.73 -19.49 -1.10
N GLY A 99 11.97 -19.16 -0.69
CA GLY A 99 12.21 -18.30 0.46
C GLY A 99 11.54 -16.92 0.28
N ALA A 100 11.72 -16.30 -0.88
CA ALA A 100 11.10 -15.02 -1.19
C ALA A 100 9.56 -15.09 -1.18
N ALA A 101 8.97 -16.18 -1.67
CA ALA A 101 7.52 -16.37 -1.67
C ALA A 101 6.96 -16.57 -0.25
N GLU A 102 7.69 -17.27 0.63
CA GLU A 102 7.30 -17.45 2.03
C GLU A 102 7.42 -16.15 2.83
N ASP A 103 8.55 -15.43 2.70
CA ASP A 103 8.76 -14.15 3.36
C ASP A 103 7.70 -13.12 2.94
N ALA A 104 7.37 -13.07 1.65
CA ALA A 104 6.33 -12.20 1.13
C ALA A 104 4.93 -12.59 1.65
N LYS A 105 4.62 -13.89 1.79
CA LYS A 105 3.36 -14.34 2.40
C LYS A 105 3.25 -13.93 3.87
N VAL A 106 4.32 -14.11 4.64
CA VAL A 106 4.35 -13.69 6.05
C VAL A 106 4.12 -12.19 6.16
N THR A 107 4.80 -11.40 5.33
CA THR A 107 4.65 -9.94 5.31
C THR A 107 3.21 -9.53 4.96
N LEU A 108 2.62 -10.13 3.91
CA LEU A 108 1.23 -9.84 3.52
C LEU A 108 0.23 -10.27 4.60
N GLN A 109 0.50 -11.34 5.33
CA GLN A 109 -0.34 -11.80 6.43
C GLN A 109 -0.29 -10.81 7.60
N GLN A 110 0.91 -10.36 7.97
CA GLN A 110 1.11 -9.32 8.99
C GLN A 110 0.42 -8.01 8.60
N GLU A 111 0.56 -7.57 7.34
CA GLU A 111 -0.09 -6.36 6.85
C GLU A 111 -1.61 -6.47 6.93
N LYS A 112 -2.19 -7.61 6.55
CA LYS A 112 -3.64 -7.84 6.70
C LYS A 112 -4.09 -7.79 8.16
N GLU A 113 -3.36 -8.45 9.05
CA GLU A 113 -3.65 -8.44 10.49
C GLU A 113 -3.63 -7.01 11.05
N TRP A 114 -2.62 -6.22 10.68
CA TRP A 114 -2.54 -4.80 11.06
C TRP A 114 -3.68 -3.97 10.49
N GLN A 115 -4.09 -4.20 9.24
CA GLN A 115 -5.22 -3.49 8.63
C GLN A 115 -6.55 -3.85 9.31
N ASP A 116 -6.77 -5.12 9.63
CA ASP A 116 -7.96 -5.57 10.35
C ASP A 116 -8.00 -5.01 11.78
N GLU A 117 -6.87 -5.00 12.48
CA GLU A 117 -6.73 -4.42 13.81
C GLU A 117 -6.96 -2.90 13.79
N LYS A 118 -6.33 -2.20 12.85
CA LYS A 118 -6.53 -0.76 12.59
C LYS A 118 -8.00 -0.42 12.40
N LYS A 119 -8.69 -1.15 11.51
CA LYS A 119 -10.12 -0.92 11.25
C LYS A 119 -10.96 -1.17 12.49
N LYS A 120 -10.66 -2.23 13.26
CA LYS A 120 -11.38 -2.54 14.50
C LYS A 120 -11.23 -1.42 15.54
N MET A 121 -10.02 -0.90 15.73
CA MET A 121 -9.78 0.20 16.66
C MET A 121 -10.47 1.50 16.23
N LEU A 122 -10.38 1.85 14.94
CA LEU A 122 -11.03 3.04 14.38
C LEU A 122 -12.56 2.97 14.51
N GLU A 123 -13.16 1.81 14.24
CA GLU A 123 -14.60 1.62 14.41
C GLU A 123 -15.03 1.64 15.88
N ALA A 124 -14.17 1.20 16.82
CA ALA A 124 -14.44 1.33 18.25
C ALA A 124 -14.51 2.81 18.67
N VAL A 125 -13.55 3.64 18.24
CA VAL A 125 -13.57 5.09 18.51
C VAL A 125 -14.82 5.73 17.91
N LYS A 126 -15.14 5.40 16.66
CA LYS A 126 -16.32 5.93 15.97
C LYS A 126 -17.63 5.55 16.67
N THR A 127 -17.76 4.28 17.09
CA THR A 127 -18.97 3.79 17.75
C THR A 127 -19.15 4.46 19.11
N ALA A 128 -18.10 4.55 19.90
CA ALA A 128 -18.14 5.23 21.19
C ALA A 128 -18.47 6.74 21.02
N LEU A 129 -17.95 7.38 19.96
CA LEU A 129 -18.28 8.75 19.63
C LEU A 129 -19.76 8.91 19.24
N VAL A 130 -20.30 8.02 18.41
CA VAL A 130 -21.71 8.04 17.98
C VAL A 130 -22.66 7.82 19.16
N ASN A 131 -22.32 6.89 20.05
CA ASN A 131 -23.15 6.55 21.22
C ASN A 131 -22.97 7.53 22.40
N ARG A 132 -21.96 8.40 22.34
CA ARG A 132 -21.57 9.31 23.44
C ARG A 132 -21.15 8.55 24.70
N GLU A 133 -20.41 7.45 24.53
CA GLU A 133 -19.91 6.61 25.62
C GLU A 133 -18.50 7.06 26.05
N ALA A 134 -18.44 7.89 27.09
CA ALA A 134 -17.19 8.56 27.52
C ALA A 134 -16.05 7.60 27.90
N ALA A 135 -16.37 6.50 28.61
CA ALA A 135 -15.36 5.54 29.06
C ALA A 135 -14.75 4.77 27.88
N ASP A 136 -15.61 4.20 27.03
CA ASP A 136 -15.20 3.42 25.86
C ASP A 136 -14.47 4.28 24.83
N PHE A 137 -14.88 5.54 24.69
CA PHE A 137 -14.21 6.50 23.81
C PHE A 137 -12.78 6.79 24.27
N LYS A 138 -12.58 7.06 25.56
CA LYS A 138 -11.24 7.31 26.14
C LYS A 138 -10.33 6.09 25.99
N GLU A 139 -10.86 4.90 26.25
CA GLU A 139 -10.11 3.65 26.11
C GLU A 139 -9.71 3.40 24.65
N ALA A 140 -10.67 3.45 23.72
CA ALA A 140 -10.43 3.20 22.30
C ALA A 140 -9.44 4.21 21.71
N LEU A 141 -9.57 5.49 22.05
CA LEU A 141 -8.69 6.54 21.55
C LEU A 141 -7.27 6.40 22.11
N THR A 142 -7.14 6.00 23.39
CA THR A 142 -5.84 5.68 23.99
C THR A 142 -5.17 4.47 23.33
N ALA A 143 -5.95 3.43 22.98
CA ALA A 143 -5.44 2.26 22.26
C ALA A 143 -4.94 2.65 20.86
N VAL A 144 -5.70 3.47 20.13
CA VAL A 144 -5.28 4.00 18.83
C VAL A 144 -3.96 4.75 18.93
N TYR A 145 -3.81 5.65 19.91
CA TYR A 145 -2.56 6.41 20.06
C TYR A 145 -1.35 5.56 20.47
N LYS A 146 -1.56 4.48 21.24
CA LYS A 146 -0.49 3.55 21.62
C LYS A 146 -0.03 2.66 20.46
N SER A 147 -0.88 2.44 19.46
CA SER A 147 -0.58 1.54 18.33
C SER A 147 0.64 1.98 17.50
N GLY A 148 0.85 3.30 17.36
CA GLY A 148 1.97 3.88 16.62
C GLY A 148 1.90 3.74 15.09
N TYR A 149 0.94 2.98 14.54
CA TYR A 149 0.73 2.77 13.10
C TYR A 149 -0.59 3.34 12.57
N ILE A 150 -1.47 3.83 13.46
CA ILE A 150 -2.69 4.55 13.08
C ILE A 150 -2.36 6.04 13.04
N GLU A 151 -2.56 6.66 11.89
CA GLU A 151 -2.26 8.07 11.68
C GLU A 151 -3.47 8.96 11.99
N ALA A 152 -3.23 10.26 12.17
CA ALA A 152 -4.31 11.23 12.39
C ALA A 152 -5.28 11.29 11.21
N GLU A 153 -4.79 11.10 9.98
CA GLU A 153 -5.61 11.07 8.76
C GLU A 153 -6.63 9.92 8.79
N ASP A 154 -6.24 8.76 9.34
CA ASP A 154 -7.15 7.60 9.45
C ASP A 154 -8.32 7.86 10.40
N LEU A 155 -8.03 8.52 11.53
CA LEU A 155 -9.05 8.97 12.47
C LEU A 155 -9.94 10.03 11.83
N GLU A 156 -9.36 11.01 11.14
CA GLU A 156 -10.12 12.07 10.46
C GLU A 156 -11.11 11.47 9.44
N VAL A 157 -10.62 10.62 8.52
CA VAL A 157 -11.45 9.99 7.50
C VAL A 157 -12.57 9.17 8.13
N THR A 158 -12.29 8.45 9.23
CA THR A 158 -13.27 7.60 9.90
C THR A 158 -14.35 8.40 10.63
N LEU A 159 -13.96 9.49 11.30
CA LEU A 159 -14.83 10.26 12.17
C LEU A 159 -15.55 11.41 11.47
N THR A 160 -15.04 11.90 10.32
CA THR A 160 -15.65 12.98 9.53
C THR A 160 -17.16 12.80 9.33
N PRO A 161 -17.67 11.61 8.92
CA PRO A 161 -19.11 11.42 8.73
C PRO A 161 -19.94 11.59 10.02
N VAL A 162 -19.35 11.32 11.18
CA VAL A 162 -20.00 11.50 12.49
C VAL A 162 -20.14 12.99 12.81
N PHE A 163 -19.06 13.74 12.60
CA PHE A 163 -19.05 15.20 12.78
C PHE A 163 -19.92 15.93 11.75
N GLU A 164 -20.00 15.44 10.50
CA GLU A 164 -20.91 16.02 9.49
C GLU A 164 -22.38 15.84 9.88
N ARG A 165 -22.72 14.74 10.54
CA ARG A 165 -24.10 14.45 10.97
C ARG A 165 -24.53 15.24 12.20
N ASP A 166 -23.64 15.40 13.18
CA ASP A 166 -23.89 16.15 14.41
C ASP A 166 -22.64 16.96 14.82
N PRO A 167 -22.42 18.13 14.22
CA PRO A 167 -21.20 18.91 14.47
C PRO A 167 -21.11 19.40 15.91
N ALA A 168 -22.20 19.94 16.46
CA ALA A 168 -22.18 20.55 17.78
C ALA A 168 -22.04 19.50 18.89
N GLY A 169 -22.85 18.44 18.86
CA GLY A 169 -22.80 17.41 19.89
C GLY A 169 -21.54 16.57 19.81
N ALA A 170 -20.96 16.37 18.62
CA ALA A 170 -19.71 15.64 18.49
C ALA A 170 -18.51 16.43 18.97
N THR A 171 -18.48 17.73 18.70
CA THR A 171 -17.41 18.61 19.18
C THR A 171 -17.46 18.77 20.69
N GLU A 172 -18.63 19.01 21.28
CA GLU A 172 -18.77 19.14 22.73
C GLU A 172 -18.33 17.85 23.46
N PHE A 173 -18.82 16.70 23.00
CA PHE A 173 -18.42 15.41 23.58
C PHE A 173 -16.92 15.14 23.41
N TRP A 174 -16.35 15.49 22.26
CA TRP A 174 -14.92 15.33 21.99
C TRP A 174 -14.06 16.19 22.92
N GLU A 175 -14.42 17.46 23.11
CA GLU A 175 -13.70 18.39 23.99
C GLU A 175 -13.74 17.95 25.46
N GLU A 176 -14.86 17.41 25.92
CA GLU A 176 -14.99 16.92 27.31
C GLU A 176 -14.28 15.59 27.57
N ASN A 177 -14.10 14.77 26.53
CA ASN A 177 -13.70 13.38 26.69
C ASN A 177 -12.41 12.99 25.99
N HIS A 178 -11.75 13.89 25.25
CA HIS A 178 -10.41 13.62 24.77
C HIS A 178 -9.44 13.45 25.95
N PRO A 179 -8.45 12.54 25.88
CA PRO A 179 -7.44 12.41 26.92
C PRO A 179 -6.58 13.68 27.00
N GLU A 180 -6.27 14.15 28.22
CA GLU A 180 -5.48 15.37 28.46
C GLU A 180 -4.00 15.21 28.04
N GLU A 181 -3.44 14.00 28.17
CA GLU A 181 -2.08 13.66 27.75
C GLU A 181 -2.08 13.03 26.35
N PHE A 182 -2.19 13.88 25.33
CA PHE A 182 -1.88 13.46 23.97
C PHE A 182 -0.36 13.30 23.85
N PRO A 183 0.19 12.08 23.61
CA PRO A 183 1.61 11.96 23.31
C PRO A 183 1.83 12.59 21.93
N LEU A 184 2.31 13.84 21.91
CA LEU A 184 2.83 14.44 20.69
C LEU A 184 3.84 13.45 20.09
N PRO A 185 3.80 13.16 18.78
CA PRO A 185 4.84 12.38 18.13
C PRO A 185 6.19 12.93 18.57
N LYS A 186 7.07 12.07 19.12
CA LYS A 186 8.33 12.45 19.78
C LYS A 186 9.18 13.48 19.03
N GLN A 187 8.97 13.64 17.72
CA GLN A 187 9.65 14.59 16.86
C GLN A 187 9.36 16.08 17.13
N TYR A 188 8.34 16.44 17.92
CA TYR A 188 7.98 17.86 18.16
C TYR A 188 8.48 18.47 19.47
N LEU A 189 9.05 17.68 20.39
CA LEU A 189 9.42 18.16 21.73
C LEU A 189 10.80 18.85 21.80
N GLU A 190 11.53 18.95 20.69
CA GLU A 190 12.90 19.51 20.65
C GLU A 190 12.97 20.96 20.12
N GLN A 191 11.84 21.64 19.85
CA GLN A 191 11.88 23.03 19.38
C GLN A 191 11.62 24.03 20.53
N GLU A 192 12.67 24.72 20.94
CA GLU A 192 12.67 25.76 21.98
C GLU A 192 11.83 27.00 21.60
N ASP A 193 11.04 27.46 22.58
CA ASP A 193 10.47 28.81 22.81
C ASP A 193 10.03 29.68 21.60
N PHE A 194 8.71 29.70 21.36
CA PHE A 194 8.06 30.85 20.72
C PHE A 194 7.86 31.98 21.76
N GLY A 195 8.78 32.94 21.73
CA GLY A 195 8.83 34.10 22.64
C GLY A 195 7.58 34.99 22.67
N ALA A 196 7.36 35.57 23.85
CA ALA A 196 6.23 36.39 24.24
C ALA A 196 6.16 37.74 23.47
N GLU A 197 5.25 37.85 22.51
CA GLU A 197 4.48 39.05 22.11
C GLU A 197 3.77 38.75 20.79
N THR A 198 2.54 38.23 20.84
CA THR A 198 1.76 37.95 19.62
C THR A 198 0.45 38.74 19.56
N CYS A 199 0.08 39.08 18.34
CA CYS A 199 -0.90 40.06 17.86
C CYS A 199 -2.39 39.82 18.19
N PHE A 200 -2.72 39.07 19.25
CA PHE A 200 -4.08 38.57 19.51
C PHE A 200 -4.97 39.43 20.43
N LYS A 201 -4.51 40.61 20.87
CA LYS A 201 -5.09 41.29 22.07
C LYS A 201 -6.22 42.32 21.85
N SER A 202 -6.51 42.82 20.64
CA SER A 202 -7.38 44.03 20.46
C SER A 202 -8.73 43.84 19.72
N CYS A 203 -9.20 42.60 19.57
CA CYS A 203 -10.47 42.19 18.94
C CYS A 203 -11.65 43.17 19.17
N LYS A 204 -11.97 44.04 18.19
CA LYS A 204 -13.14 44.95 18.28
C LYS A 204 -14.24 44.72 17.25
N SER A 205 -14.01 43.90 16.24
CA SER A 205 -15.10 43.31 15.45
C SER A 205 -14.57 42.14 14.64
N PHE A 206 -14.87 40.92 15.07
CA PHE A 206 -14.68 39.72 14.26
C PHE A 206 -15.97 38.92 14.28
N ASP A 207 -16.64 38.81 13.13
CA ASP A 207 -17.52 37.66 12.91
C ASP A 207 -16.63 36.51 12.46
N ARG A 208 -16.34 35.64 13.44
CA ARG A 208 -15.55 34.42 13.29
C ARG A 208 -16.43 33.19 13.61
N ARG A 209 -17.24 32.66 12.68
CA ARG A 209 -17.15 31.19 12.45
C ARG A 209 -15.79 30.79 11.84
N ASN A 210 -14.95 31.80 11.71
CA ASN A 210 -14.34 32.34 10.51
C ASN A 210 -12.93 32.81 10.83
N LEU A 211 -12.38 32.31 11.94
CA LEU A 211 -10.95 32.36 12.11
C LEU A 211 -10.24 31.25 11.30
N TYR A 212 -10.81 30.34 10.50
CA TYR A 212 -12.06 29.56 10.39
C TYR A 212 -11.61 28.14 10.69
N LEU A 213 -11.99 27.53 11.82
CA LEU A 213 -11.06 26.64 12.52
C LEU A 213 -9.80 27.38 13.00
N GLY A 214 -9.81 28.67 13.34
CA GLY A 214 -8.69 29.35 14.02
C GLY A 214 -7.37 29.60 13.25
N PHE A 215 -6.95 28.62 12.47
CA PHE A 215 -5.58 28.25 12.15
C PHE A 215 -5.60 26.80 11.63
N ARG A 216 -6.22 25.91 12.42
CA ARG A 216 -7.11 24.78 12.07
C ARG A 216 -7.74 24.17 13.35
N PHE A 217 -7.34 24.54 14.59
CA PHE A 217 -8.02 25.48 15.52
C PHE A 217 -7.09 26.50 16.25
N GLY A 218 -5.75 26.38 16.22
CA GLY A 218 -4.91 27.17 17.17
C GLY A 218 -3.49 27.66 16.85
N GLY A 219 -2.81 27.27 15.76
CA GLY A 219 -1.90 28.25 15.14
C GLY A 219 -0.45 28.05 14.82
N MET A 220 -0.08 26.84 14.43
CA MET A 220 1.10 26.64 13.59
C MET A 220 0.80 25.58 12.54
N GLY A 221 0.51 26.01 11.30
CA GLY A 221 0.20 25.10 10.19
C GLY A 221 -0.30 25.87 8.98
N TYR A 222 0.61 26.48 8.21
CA TYR A 222 0.34 27.40 7.11
C TYR A 222 -0.55 26.81 5.97
N GLY A 223 -1.57 27.57 5.53
CA GLY A 223 -2.07 27.61 4.13
C GLY A 223 -3.35 26.83 3.75
N PRO A 224 -4.13 27.27 2.74
CA PRO A 224 -5.53 26.85 2.52
C PRO A 224 -5.66 25.39 2.04
N ALA A 225 -6.73 24.70 2.46
CA ALA A 225 -7.00 23.34 1.98
C ALA A 225 -7.64 23.35 0.59
N PHE A 226 -6.81 23.35 -0.45
CA PHE A 226 -7.23 22.88 -1.77
C PHE A 226 -7.55 21.39 -1.67
N ARG A 227 -8.78 20.98 -1.98
CA ARG A 227 -9.09 19.56 -2.17
C ARG A 227 -8.69 19.17 -3.59
N LEU A 228 -7.57 18.46 -3.72
CA LEU A 228 -7.09 17.92 -5.00
C LEU A 228 -7.95 16.70 -5.35
N LEU A 229 -8.97 16.89 -6.20
CA LEU A 229 -9.93 15.83 -6.56
C LEU A 229 -9.32 14.69 -7.40
N LYS A 230 -8.13 14.90 -7.99
CA LYS A 230 -7.35 13.85 -8.68
C LYS A 230 -5.92 14.31 -8.98
N THR A 231 -4.93 13.67 -8.39
CA THR A 231 -3.54 13.72 -8.86
C THR A 231 -3.35 12.63 -9.93
N ALA A 232 -3.24 13.03 -11.20
CA ALA A 232 -2.78 12.12 -12.24
C ALA A 232 -1.25 12.23 -12.36
N HIS A 233 -0.52 11.26 -11.79
CA HIS A 233 0.91 11.16 -12.01
C HIS A 233 1.17 10.37 -13.30
N ARG A 234 1.95 10.93 -14.24
CA ARG A 234 2.58 10.15 -15.30
C ARG A 234 4.00 9.80 -14.84
N LYS A 235 4.28 8.52 -14.64
CA LYS A 235 5.62 8.02 -14.27
C LYS A 235 6.53 8.11 -15.51
N GLY A 236 7.42 9.09 -15.53
CA GLY A 236 8.52 9.17 -16.49
C GLY A 236 9.65 8.22 -16.10
N ALA A 237 10.41 7.73 -17.08
CA ALA A 237 11.38 6.64 -16.94
C ALA A 237 12.65 6.96 -16.13
N GLN A 238 12.87 8.19 -15.68
CA GLN A 238 14.00 8.56 -14.84
C GLN A 238 13.54 9.51 -13.74
N GLY A 239 13.90 9.17 -12.50
CA GLY A 239 13.36 9.75 -11.28
C GLY A 239 13.66 11.24 -11.04
N SER A 240 12.96 11.75 -10.02
CA SER A 240 13.06 13.04 -9.33
C SER A 240 12.85 14.33 -10.15
N TYR A 241 11.60 14.81 -10.05
CA TYR A 241 11.11 16.19 -9.99
C TYR A 241 11.45 17.17 -11.14
N TRP A 242 10.56 18.15 -11.31
CA TRP A 242 10.55 19.24 -12.31
C TRP A 242 9.83 18.95 -13.64
N SER A 243 8.52 19.18 -13.68
CA SER A 243 7.93 20.05 -14.72
C SER A 243 6.49 20.49 -14.41
N HIS A 244 6.34 21.82 -14.45
CA HIS A 244 5.16 22.64 -14.72
C HIS A 244 3.89 21.91 -15.20
N GLY A 245 3.08 21.42 -14.26
CA GLY A 245 1.70 21.06 -14.51
C GLY A 245 0.81 22.30 -14.41
N HIS A 246 0.05 22.62 -15.47
CA HIS A 246 -1.05 23.57 -15.35
C HIS A 246 -2.23 22.87 -14.65
N THR A 247 -2.72 23.46 -13.56
CA THR A 247 -3.95 23.03 -12.88
C THR A 247 -5.11 23.86 -13.41
N THR A 248 -6.21 23.20 -13.79
CA THR A 248 -7.47 23.90 -14.06
C THR A 248 -8.36 23.75 -12.84
N LEU A 249 -8.63 24.87 -12.16
CA LEU A 249 -9.55 24.94 -11.03
C LEU A 249 -10.98 25.00 -11.58
N THR A 250 -11.78 23.96 -11.34
CA THR A 250 -13.22 24.01 -11.65
C THR A 250 -13.98 24.23 -10.36
N LEU A 251 -14.41 25.46 -10.12
CA LEU A 251 -15.34 25.79 -9.04
C LEU A 251 -16.70 25.22 -9.41
N LYS A 252 -17.25 24.38 -8.54
CA LYS A 252 -18.62 23.91 -8.65
C LYS A 252 -19.50 24.93 -7.93
N ASP A 253 -20.24 25.69 -8.73
CA ASP A 253 -21.05 26.84 -8.33
C ASP A 253 -22.53 26.42 -8.22
N ASP A 254 -22.81 25.50 -7.31
CA ASP A 254 -24.14 24.91 -7.10
C ASP A 254 -24.74 25.28 -5.72
N HIS A 255 -24.37 26.43 -5.15
CA HIS A 255 -25.03 26.96 -3.95
C HIS A 255 -25.69 28.32 -4.22
N ALA A 256 -26.97 28.43 -3.91
CA ALA A 256 -27.85 29.55 -4.28
C ALA A 256 -27.68 30.82 -3.41
N ASP A 257 -26.67 30.89 -2.55
CA ASP A 257 -26.47 32.00 -1.62
C ASP A 257 -25.16 32.73 -1.90
N TRP A 258 -25.21 33.63 -2.88
CA TRP A 258 -24.40 34.83 -3.02
C TRP A 258 -25.35 36.04 -3.12
#